data_AF-A0AA37QCT3-F1
#
_entry.id   AF-A0AA37QCT3-F1
#
_cell.length_a   1.000
_cell.length_b   1.000
_cell.length_c   1.000
_cell.angle_alpha   90.00
_cell.angle_beta   90.00
_cell.angle_gamma   90.00
#
_symmetry.space_group_name_H-M   'P 1'
#
loop_
_entity.id
_entity.type
_entity.pdbx_description
1 polymer ?
#
loop_
_entity_poly.entity_id
_entity_poly.type
_entity_poly.pdbx_seq_one_letter_code
_entity_poly.pdbx_strand_id
1 'polypeptide(L)'
;MTEAHRRRRAGGEGAGQLALPLDLPAAPPLPAAPAPPRTSGPLVTTDVTPVERGRRSSAEAAARLQAALVRLGLRGIERVRLTRNRTVMVSFSQGELRVHEGYLDAPPEVLRAIVGFVCGRTRAERRRAREAILAHQIARPAAVRRPERTKAEDEPVVAQLKRFHAHYNRVYFGARLRAVPIRLSSRMRTRLGHYTAATPTGDPAEIVIGREHIRRHGWEEALHTLLHEMVHQWQDEAGHAIDHGATFRKKAREVGITPSARRHVLPRRQRAAPPPAAAAIGLRAAREE
;
A
#
# COMPACT_ATOMS: atom_id res chain seq x y z
N MET A 1 49.46 -31.96 19.87
CA MET A 1 49.00 -30.65 20.37
C MET A 1 48.69 -29.80 19.14
N THR A 2 47.48 -29.37 18.77
CA THR A 2 46.10 -29.34 19.31
C THR A 2 45.26 -28.88 18.10
N GLU A 3 44.35 -29.69 17.56
CA GLU A 3 42.89 -29.68 17.77
C GLU A 3 42.08 -28.42 17.33
N ALA A 4 41.24 -28.62 16.30
CA ALA A 4 39.87 -28.14 16.04
C ALA A 4 39.44 -26.67 16.11
N HIS A 5 38.75 -26.20 15.06
CA HIS A 5 37.33 -25.76 15.02
C HIS A 5 36.89 -25.47 13.56
N ARG A 6 35.95 -26.17 12.91
CA ARG A 6 34.47 -26.29 13.08
C ARG A 6 33.65 -25.26 12.25
N ARG A 7 33.14 -25.75 11.11
CA ARG A 7 31.82 -25.57 10.41
C ARG A 7 30.85 -24.41 10.76
N ARG A 8 30.21 -23.84 9.71
CA ARG A 8 28.74 -23.66 9.38
C ARG A 8 28.59 -22.55 8.31
N ARG A 9 27.97 -22.66 7.11
CA ARG A 9 26.62 -23.02 6.59
C ARG A 9 25.42 -22.16 7.05
N ALA A 10 24.85 -21.48 6.04
CA ALA A 10 23.42 -21.31 5.67
C ALA A 10 22.57 -20.18 6.28
N GLY A 11 21.76 -19.54 5.42
CA GLY A 11 20.48 -18.94 5.82
C GLY A 11 20.09 -17.62 5.15
N GLY A 12 19.90 -17.59 3.82
CA GLY A 12 19.34 -16.45 3.13
C GLY A 12 17.80 -16.42 3.24
N GLU A 13 17.26 -15.37 3.85
CA GLU A 13 15.83 -15.05 3.82
C GLU A 13 15.53 -14.18 2.58
N GLY A 14 14.91 -14.78 1.56
CA GLY A 14 14.47 -14.08 0.35
C GLY A 14 12.96 -14.03 0.25
N ALA A 15 12.32 -13.04 0.87
CA ALA A 15 10.91 -12.73 0.60
C ALA A 15 10.76 -12.12 -0.80
N GLY A 16 9.86 -12.67 -1.64
CA GLY A 16 9.62 -12.20 -3.02
C GLY A 16 8.21 -11.62 -3.22
N GLN A 17 8.10 -10.43 -3.82
CA GLN A 17 6.83 -9.75 -4.21
C GLN A 17 6.87 -9.25 -5.67
N LEU A 18 5.71 -9.00 -6.29
CA LEU A 18 5.52 -8.63 -7.72
C LEU A 18 4.30 -7.71 -7.97
N ALA A 19 4.43 -6.71 -8.87
CA ALA A 19 3.41 -5.73 -9.32
C ALA A 19 3.53 -5.37 -10.84
N LEU A 20 2.49 -4.81 -11.50
CA LEU A 20 2.41 -4.51 -12.97
C LEU A 20 1.75 -3.14 -13.33
N PRO A 21 2.00 -2.57 -14.55
CA PRO A 21 1.43 -1.30 -15.10
C PRO A 21 0.19 -1.50 -16.02
N LEU A 22 -0.56 -0.42 -16.35
CA LEU A 22 -1.88 -0.45 -17.01
C LEU A 22 -2.02 0.57 -18.17
N ASP A 23 -2.77 0.18 -19.22
CA ASP A 23 -3.43 1.08 -20.18
C ASP A 23 -4.82 0.52 -20.62
N LEU A 24 -5.73 1.42 -21.02
CA LEU A 24 -7.22 1.36 -21.14
C LEU A 24 -7.74 0.99 -22.57
N PRO A 25 -9.06 0.82 -22.91
CA PRO A 25 -10.28 1.55 -22.46
C PRO A 25 -11.61 0.74 -22.30
N ALA A 26 -12.73 1.45 -22.11
CA ALA A 26 -13.98 1.09 -21.42
C ALA A 26 -15.27 1.04 -22.29
N ALA A 27 -16.34 0.39 -21.80
CA ALA A 27 -17.77 0.59 -22.16
C ALA A 27 -18.72 -0.08 -21.09
N PRO A 28 -20.07 0.01 -21.17
CA PRO A 28 -20.98 0.82 -20.33
C PRO A 28 -21.86 0.00 -19.33
N PRO A 29 -22.69 0.64 -18.47
CA PRO A 29 -23.38 -0.04 -17.36
C PRO A 29 -24.78 -0.57 -17.72
N LEU A 30 -25.21 -1.66 -17.07
CA LEU A 30 -26.57 -2.20 -17.15
C LEU A 30 -27.24 -2.30 -15.75
N PRO A 31 -28.59 -2.26 -15.70
CA PRO A 31 -29.37 -1.72 -14.58
C PRO A 31 -29.77 -2.74 -13.49
N ALA A 32 -30.25 -2.20 -12.37
CA ALA A 32 -30.60 -2.91 -11.14
C ALA A 32 -31.90 -3.72 -11.22
N ALA A 33 -31.91 -4.89 -10.58
CA ALA A 33 -33.10 -5.73 -10.40
C ALA A 33 -33.55 -5.75 -8.92
N PRO A 34 -34.87 -5.91 -8.66
CA PRO A 34 -35.52 -5.63 -7.37
C PRO A 34 -35.53 -6.79 -6.36
N ALA A 35 -35.87 -6.45 -5.10
CA ALA A 35 -35.84 -7.32 -3.92
C ALA A 35 -37.00 -8.35 -3.83
N PRO A 36 -36.81 -9.49 -3.12
CA PRO A 36 -37.81 -10.56 -3.03
C PRO A 36 -38.80 -10.42 -1.85
N PRO A 37 -39.99 -11.04 -1.92
CA PRO A 37 -40.95 -11.08 -0.83
C PRO A 37 -40.64 -12.20 0.20
N ARG A 38 -41.15 -11.97 1.42
CA ARG A 38 -40.93 -12.79 2.62
C ARG A 38 -42.04 -13.84 2.78
N THR A 39 -41.66 -15.07 3.11
CA THR A 39 -42.54 -16.07 3.74
C THR A 39 -41.68 -16.99 4.60
N SER A 40 -41.96 -17.04 5.91
CA SER A 40 -41.29 -17.91 6.89
C SER A 40 -42.28 -18.94 7.43
N GLY A 41 -41.99 -20.22 7.18
CA GLY A 41 -42.43 -21.35 8.00
C GLY A 41 -41.19 -22.02 8.63
N PRO A 42 -41.31 -22.76 9.74
CA PRO A 42 -40.18 -23.14 10.56
C PRO A 42 -39.53 -24.42 10.03
N LEU A 43 -38.24 -24.33 9.69
CA LEU A 43 -37.39 -25.50 9.51
C LEU A 43 -36.13 -25.31 10.34
N VAL A 44 -35.81 -26.33 11.13
CA VAL A 44 -34.54 -26.46 11.85
C VAL A 44 -33.41 -26.39 10.83
N THR A 45 -32.74 -25.24 10.75
CA THR A 45 -31.53 -25.06 9.95
C THR A 45 -30.46 -24.51 10.87
N THR A 46 -29.31 -25.19 10.92
CA THR A 46 -28.07 -24.63 11.44
C THR A 46 -27.74 -23.40 10.62
N ASP A 47 -28.14 -22.25 11.13
CA ASP A 47 -28.10 -20.98 10.42
C ASP A 47 -26.66 -20.45 10.40
N VAL A 48 -25.87 -21.01 9.49
CA VAL A 48 -24.52 -20.54 9.21
C VAL A 48 -24.64 -19.20 8.51
N THR A 49 -24.28 -18.14 9.22
CA THR A 49 -24.35 -16.76 8.71
C THR A 49 -23.64 -16.64 7.34
N PRO A 50 -24.10 -15.75 6.43
CA PRO A 50 -23.51 -15.58 5.10
C PRO A 50 -21.99 -15.32 5.12
N VAL A 51 -21.49 -14.68 6.18
CA VAL A 51 -20.07 -14.41 6.41
C VAL A 51 -19.29 -15.69 6.68
N GLU A 52 -19.85 -16.61 7.47
CA GLU A 52 -19.23 -17.91 7.76
C GLU A 52 -19.26 -18.82 6.54
N ARG A 53 -20.34 -18.79 5.75
CA ARG A 53 -20.43 -19.52 4.47
C ARG A 53 -19.35 -19.06 3.49
N GLY A 54 -19.15 -17.75 3.38
CA GLY A 54 -18.08 -17.17 2.56
C GLY A 54 -16.67 -17.54 3.04
N ARG A 55 -16.45 -17.59 4.36
CA ARG A 55 -15.15 -18.03 4.94
C ARG A 55 -14.89 -19.51 4.70
N ARG A 56 -15.88 -20.38 4.87
CA ARG A 56 -15.76 -21.83 4.59
C ARG A 56 -15.46 -22.07 3.12
N SER A 57 -16.20 -21.43 2.21
CA SER A 57 -15.97 -21.50 0.77
C SER A 57 -14.55 -21.05 0.39
N SER A 58 -14.04 -19.97 0.99
CA SER A 58 -12.67 -19.51 0.76
C SER A 58 -11.61 -20.48 1.31
N ALA A 59 -11.87 -21.15 2.43
CA ALA A 59 -10.95 -22.13 3.00
C ALA A 59 -10.91 -23.41 2.17
N GLU A 60 -12.06 -23.90 1.71
CA GLU A 60 -12.17 -25.03 0.79
C GLU A 60 -11.45 -24.75 -0.54
N ALA A 61 -11.66 -23.57 -1.12
CA ALA A 61 -10.97 -23.16 -2.33
C ALA A 61 -9.45 -23.08 -2.14
N ALA A 62 -8.98 -22.55 -1.00
CA ALA A 62 -7.57 -22.53 -0.64
C ALA A 62 -6.99 -23.94 -0.52
N ALA A 63 -7.73 -24.86 0.12
CA ALA A 63 -7.32 -26.26 0.27
C ALA A 63 -7.24 -26.99 -1.07
N ARG A 64 -8.21 -26.79 -1.97
CA ARG A 64 -8.16 -27.33 -3.34
C ARG A 64 -6.95 -26.84 -4.12
N LEU A 65 -6.67 -25.54 -4.05
CA LEU A 65 -5.49 -24.96 -4.68
C LEU A 65 -4.19 -25.51 -4.07
N GLN A 66 -4.11 -25.61 -2.75
CA GLN A 66 -2.96 -26.20 -2.07
C GLN A 66 -2.72 -27.64 -2.54
N ALA A 67 -3.75 -28.47 -2.59
CA ALA A 67 -3.64 -29.84 -3.08
C ALA A 67 -3.16 -29.90 -4.54
N ALA A 68 -3.64 -29.02 -5.41
CA ALA A 68 -3.18 -28.93 -6.79
C ALA A 68 -1.69 -28.54 -6.88
N LEU A 69 -1.27 -27.54 -6.11
CA LEU A 69 0.13 -27.09 -6.09
C LEU A 69 1.07 -28.16 -5.50
N VAL A 70 0.65 -28.88 -4.46
CA VAL A 70 1.41 -29.99 -3.87
C VAL A 70 1.60 -31.11 -4.89
N ARG A 71 0.56 -31.49 -5.65
CA ARG A 71 0.69 -32.47 -6.76
C ARG A 71 1.68 -32.02 -7.83
N LEU A 72 1.80 -30.71 -8.05
CA LEU A 72 2.76 -30.11 -8.97
C LEU A 72 4.17 -29.92 -8.36
N GLY A 73 4.37 -30.31 -7.11
CA GLY A 73 5.67 -30.32 -6.44
C GLY A 73 5.94 -29.15 -5.49
N LEU A 74 4.90 -28.43 -5.02
CA LEU A 74 5.06 -27.41 -3.98
C LEU A 74 5.66 -28.01 -2.71
N ARG A 75 6.73 -27.40 -2.19
CA ARG A 75 7.43 -27.81 -0.97
C ARG A 75 7.73 -26.59 -0.09
N GLY A 76 7.87 -26.82 1.21
CA GLY A 76 8.22 -25.77 2.18
C GLY A 76 7.10 -24.78 2.49
N ILE A 77 5.85 -25.11 2.12
CA ILE A 77 4.65 -24.35 2.42
C ILE A 77 3.69 -25.24 3.20
N GLU A 78 3.33 -24.80 4.40
CA GLU A 78 2.41 -25.45 5.32
C GLU A 78 0.96 -25.07 5.01
N ARG A 79 0.73 -23.82 4.59
CA ARG A 79 -0.62 -23.30 4.34
C ARG A 79 -0.70 -22.39 3.12
N VAL A 80 -1.77 -22.56 2.35
CA VAL A 80 -2.17 -21.60 1.30
C VAL A 80 -3.29 -20.71 1.81
N ARG A 81 -3.18 -19.40 1.56
CA ARG A 81 -4.22 -18.43 1.87
C ARG A 81 -4.62 -17.66 0.62
N LEU A 82 -5.92 -17.58 0.37
CA LEU A 82 -6.45 -16.74 -0.70
C LEU A 82 -6.47 -15.27 -0.30
N THR A 83 -6.13 -14.42 -1.25
CA THR A 83 -6.19 -12.96 -1.10
C THR A 83 -6.95 -12.32 -2.25
N ARG A 84 -7.47 -11.12 -1.99
CA ARG A 84 -8.05 -10.21 -2.99
C ARG A 84 -7.16 -8.98 -3.22
N ASN A 85 -5.91 -9.04 -2.73
CA ASN A 85 -4.94 -7.95 -2.86
C ASN A 85 -4.57 -7.77 -4.33
N ARG A 86 -4.80 -6.56 -4.85
CA ARG A 86 -4.61 -6.22 -6.27
C ARG A 86 -3.15 -5.95 -6.65
N THR A 87 -2.33 -5.65 -5.65
CA THR A 87 -0.92 -5.26 -5.83
C THR A 87 0.00 -6.46 -5.72
N VAL A 88 -0.32 -7.42 -4.84
CA VAL A 88 0.51 -8.62 -4.63
C VAL A 88 -0.30 -9.84 -5.02
N MET A 89 0.05 -10.38 -6.20
CA MET A 89 -0.67 -11.50 -6.82
C MET A 89 -0.30 -12.85 -6.19
N VAL A 90 0.99 -13.05 -5.93
CA VAL A 90 1.53 -14.25 -5.28
C VAL A 90 2.68 -13.82 -4.38
N SER A 91 2.68 -14.28 -3.13
CA SER A 91 3.78 -14.04 -2.19
C SER A 91 3.89 -15.19 -1.21
N PHE A 92 5.10 -15.49 -0.73
CA PHE A 92 5.30 -16.51 0.29
C PHE A 92 6.29 -16.04 1.36
N SER A 93 6.07 -16.49 2.59
CA SER A 93 6.92 -16.23 3.75
C SER A 93 6.59 -17.21 4.86
N GLN A 94 7.59 -17.70 5.61
CA GLN A 94 7.39 -18.50 6.83
C GLN A 94 6.38 -19.65 6.66
N GLY A 95 6.53 -20.45 5.58
CA GLY A 95 5.62 -21.57 5.31
C GLY A 95 4.20 -21.19 4.85
N GLU A 96 3.87 -19.91 4.70
CA GLU A 96 2.59 -19.45 4.14
C GLU A 96 2.77 -18.98 2.70
N LEU A 97 1.95 -19.52 1.79
CA LEU A 97 1.81 -19.03 0.42
C LEU A 97 0.48 -18.28 0.29
N ARG A 98 0.55 -16.99 -0.06
CA ARG A 98 -0.62 -16.17 -0.37
C ARG A 98 -0.79 -16.10 -1.88
N VAL A 99 -1.97 -16.49 -2.36
CA VAL A 99 -2.31 -16.50 -3.78
C VAL A 99 -3.59 -15.71 -4.00
N HIS A 100 -3.61 -14.85 -5.01
CA HIS A 100 -4.82 -14.14 -5.38
C HIS A 100 -5.91 -15.14 -5.82
N GLU A 101 -7.16 -14.91 -5.40
CA GLU A 101 -8.29 -15.82 -5.69
C GLU A 101 -8.50 -16.06 -7.19
N GLY A 102 -8.11 -15.09 -8.03
CA GLY A 102 -8.16 -15.23 -9.48
C GLY A 102 -7.25 -16.31 -10.09
N TYR A 103 -6.34 -16.92 -9.32
CA TYR A 103 -5.57 -18.08 -9.80
C TYR A 103 -6.24 -19.43 -9.50
N LEU A 104 -7.43 -19.44 -8.90
CA LEU A 104 -8.13 -20.70 -8.59
C LEU A 104 -8.38 -21.55 -9.83
N ASP A 105 -8.70 -20.90 -10.95
CA ASP A 105 -8.99 -21.54 -12.24
C ASP A 105 -7.84 -21.38 -13.24
N ALA A 106 -6.64 -21.04 -12.75
CA ALA A 106 -5.49 -20.82 -13.62
C ALA A 106 -5.05 -22.11 -14.31
N PRO A 107 -4.60 -22.04 -15.57
CA PRO A 107 -4.07 -23.19 -16.29
C PRO A 107 -2.90 -23.86 -15.55
N PRO A 108 -2.68 -25.18 -15.74
CA PRO A 108 -1.62 -25.93 -15.05
C PRO A 108 -0.21 -25.34 -15.20
N GLU A 109 0.10 -24.71 -16.32
CA GLU A 109 1.37 -24.02 -16.56
C GLU A 109 1.59 -22.82 -15.63
N VAL A 110 0.53 -22.08 -15.31
CA VAL A 110 0.57 -20.95 -14.37
C VAL A 110 0.72 -21.49 -12.95
N LEU A 111 0.02 -22.58 -12.61
CA LEU A 111 0.19 -23.24 -11.31
C LEU A 111 1.62 -23.81 -11.15
N ARG A 112 2.20 -24.38 -12.20
CA ARG A 112 3.63 -24.79 -12.22
C ARG A 112 4.55 -23.59 -12.04
N ALA A 113 4.22 -22.44 -12.63
CA ALA A 113 4.97 -21.21 -12.41
C ALA A 113 4.89 -20.74 -10.95
N ILE A 114 3.74 -20.85 -10.28
CA ILE A 114 3.63 -20.58 -8.83
C ILE A 114 4.55 -21.51 -8.04
N VAL A 115 4.57 -22.80 -8.34
CA VAL A 115 5.50 -23.75 -7.71
C VAL A 115 6.96 -23.37 -7.97
N GLY A 116 7.30 -23.05 -9.22
CA GLY A 116 8.66 -22.62 -9.61
C GLY A 116 9.08 -21.30 -8.94
N PHE A 117 8.13 -20.40 -8.65
CA PHE A 117 8.41 -19.17 -7.93
C PHE A 117 8.77 -19.42 -6.47
N VAL A 118 8.10 -20.38 -5.82
CA VAL A 118 8.34 -20.75 -4.41
C VAL A 118 9.58 -21.63 -4.27
N CYS A 119 9.70 -22.67 -5.09
CA CYS A 119 10.72 -23.71 -4.97
C CYS A 119 11.97 -23.47 -5.82
N GLY A 120 11.95 -22.48 -6.72
CA GLY A 120 13.06 -22.16 -7.60
C GLY A 120 14.33 -21.87 -6.81
N ARG A 121 15.41 -22.57 -7.15
CA ARG A 121 16.71 -22.47 -6.45
C ARG A 121 17.49 -21.28 -6.97
N THR A 122 17.40 -21.00 -8.26
CA THR A 122 18.13 -19.91 -8.91
C THR A 122 17.28 -18.65 -9.09
N ARG A 123 17.94 -17.50 -9.21
CA ARG A 123 17.28 -16.22 -9.51
C ARG A 123 16.60 -16.25 -10.89
N ALA A 124 17.20 -16.94 -11.85
CA ALA A 124 16.68 -17.08 -13.21
C ALA A 124 15.38 -17.90 -13.25
N GLU A 125 15.33 -19.03 -12.54
CA GLU A 125 14.10 -19.83 -12.39
C GLU A 125 12.97 -19.00 -11.78
N ARG A 126 13.25 -18.30 -10.68
CA ARG A 126 12.26 -17.44 -10.02
C ARG A 126 11.80 -16.30 -10.91
N ARG A 127 12.67 -15.77 -11.77
CA ARG A 127 12.33 -14.73 -12.76
C ARG A 127 11.41 -15.27 -13.87
N ARG A 128 11.70 -16.42 -14.45
CA ARG A 128 10.84 -17.05 -15.48
C ARG A 128 9.47 -17.41 -14.93
N ALA A 129 9.44 -17.98 -13.73
CA ALA A 129 8.20 -18.28 -13.01
C ALA A 129 7.38 -17.01 -12.76
N ARG A 130 8.05 -15.94 -12.32
CA ARG A 130 7.46 -14.61 -12.13
C ARG A 130 6.85 -14.04 -13.40
N GLU A 131 7.55 -14.14 -14.53
CA GLU A 131 7.07 -13.67 -15.83
C GLU A 131 5.81 -14.44 -16.26
N ALA A 132 5.80 -15.77 -16.14
CA ALA A 132 4.64 -16.60 -16.46
C ALA A 132 3.41 -16.35 -15.56
N ILE A 133 3.62 -16.14 -14.25
CA ILE A 133 2.55 -15.78 -13.32
C ILE A 133 1.92 -14.44 -13.73
N LEU A 134 2.75 -13.44 -14.02
CA LEU A 134 2.29 -12.10 -14.36
C LEU A 134 1.65 -12.00 -15.74
N ALA A 135 2.05 -12.86 -16.69
CA ALA A 135 1.45 -12.95 -18.01
C ALA A 135 0.00 -13.49 -17.97
N HIS A 136 -0.37 -14.24 -16.93
CA HIS A 136 -1.73 -14.74 -16.78
C HIS A 136 -2.68 -13.62 -16.37
N GLN A 137 -3.53 -13.22 -17.31
CA GLN A 137 -4.54 -12.20 -17.08
C GLN A 137 -5.68 -12.74 -16.20
N ILE A 138 -5.71 -12.28 -14.96
CA ILE A 138 -6.84 -12.53 -14.06
C ILE A 138 -7.95 -11.54 -14.36
N ALA A 139 -9.14 -12.04 -14.70
CA ALA A 139 -10.35 -11.22 -14.84
C ALA A 139 -10.60 -10.45 -13.54
N ARG A 140 -10.54 -9.11 -13.62
CA ARG A 140 -10.76 -8.21 -12.49
C ARG A 140 -12.10 -7.51 -12.71
N PRO A 141 -13.12 -7.73 -11.86
CA PRO A 141 -14.25 -6.80 -11.85
C PRO A 141 -13.73 -5.39 -11.54
N ALA A 142 -14.18 -4.40 -12.30
CA ALA A 142 -13.83 -2.99 -12.11
C ALA A 142 -14.39 -2.51 -10.77
N ALA A 143 -13.64 -2.71 -9.68
CA ALA A 143 -14.05 -2.17 -8.40
C ALA A 143 -13.83 -0.66 -8.41
N VAL A 144 -14.94 0.09 -8.49
CA VAL A 144 -15.00 1.51 -8.17
C VAL A 144 -14.38 1.70 -6.78
N ARG A 145 -13.24 2.39 -6.72
CA ARG A 145 -12.59 2.69 -5.44
C ARG A 145 -13.48 3.69 -4.73
N ARG A 146 -14.39 3.22 -3.87
CA ARG A 146 -15.16 4.12 -3.00
C ARG A 146 -14.15 4.90 -2.15
N PRO A 147 -14.08 6.23 -2.27
CA PRO A 147 -13.20 7.01 -1.41
C PRO A 147 -13.62 6.74 0.04
N GLU A 148 -12.72 6.19 0.85
CA GLU A 148 -12.90 6.18 2.31
C GLU A 148 -13.22 7.59 2.81
N ARG A 149 -14.48 7.83 3.15
CA ARG A 149 -14.96 9.14 3.57
C ARG A 149 -14.10 9.64 4.75
N THR A 150 -13.62 10.88 4.67
CA THR A 150 -12.99 11.54 5.81
C THR A 150 -13.95 11.45 6.99
N LYS A 151 -13.48 10.95 8.13
CA LYS A 151 -14.32 10.90 9.33
C LYS A 151 -14.54 12.34 9.80
N ALA A 152 -15.73 12.66 10.32
CA ALA A 152 -16.05 14.02 10.77
C ALA A 152 -15.02 14.58 11.77
N GLU A 153 -14.47 13.72 12.64
CA GLU A 153 -13.39 14.04 13.60
C GLU A 153 -12.07 14.50 12.96
N ASP A 154 -11.81 14.12 11.70
CA ASP A 154 -10.57 14.46 10.99
C ASP A 154 -10.69 15.76 10.18
N GLU A 155 -11.90 16.27 9.95
CA GLU A 155 -12.13 17.44 9.10
C GLU A 155 -11.31 18.68 9.51
N PRO A 156 -11.20 19.05 10.80
CA PRO A 156 -10.39 20.20 11.21
C PRO A 156 -8.90 20.02 10.86
N VAL A 157 -8.39 18.80 11.02
CA VAL A 157 -6.99 18.46 10.75
C VAL A 157 -6.74 18.48 9.24
N VAL A 158 -7.64 17.89 8.46
CA VAL A 158 -7.57 17.91 6.99
C VAL A 158 -7.66 19.35 6.46
N ALA A 159 -8.55 20.17 7.00
CA ALA A 159 -8.66 21.59 6.64
C ALA A 159 -7.35 22.34 6.93
N GLN A 160 -6.70 22.04 8.06
CA GLN A 160 -5.41 22.63 8.39
C GLN A 160 -4.29 22.18 7.43
N LEU A 161 -4.24 20.89 7.10
CA LEU A 161 -3.29 20.38 6.09
C LEU A 161 -3.50 21.04 4.72
N LYS A 162 -4.75 21.26 4.30
CA LYS A 162 -5.08 21.99 3.05
C LYS A 162 -4.58 23.43 3.09
N ARG A 163 -4.73 24.13 4.22
CA ARG A 163 -4.20 25.49 4.38
C ARG A 163 -2.68 25.51 4.28
N PHE A 164 -1.99 24.55 4.91
CA PHE A 164 -0.53 24.44 4.82
C PHE A 164 -0.07 24.05 3.42
N HIS A 165 -0.79 23.16 2.72
CA HIS A 165 -0.51 22.86 1.32
C HIS A 165 -0.58 24.12 0.45
N ALA A 166 -1.67 24.89 0.56
CA ALA A 166 -1.81 26.14 -0.18
C ALA A 166 -0.71 27.16 0.18
N HIS A 167 -0.36 27.26 1.47
CA HIS A 167 0.72 28.13 1.93
C HIS A 167 2.09 27.70 1.37
N TYR A 168 2.47 26.43 1.51
CA TYR A 168 3.71 25.89 0.97
C TYR A 168 3.78 25.96 -0.55
N ASN A 169 2.65 25.77 -1.24
CA ASN A 169 2.58 25.95 -2.68
C ASN A 169 3.00 27.36 -3.07
N ARG A 170 2.49 28.39 -2.38
CA ARG A 170 2.90 29.78 -2.60
C ARG A 170 4.37 30.01 -2.29
N VAL A 171 4.83 29.56 -1.12
CA VAL A 171 6.19 29.86 -0.62
C VAL A 171 7.29 29.11 -1.38
N TYR A 172 7.08 27.84 -1.72
CA TYR A 172 8.14 26.96 -2.23
C TYR A 172 7.98 26.52 -3.69
N PHE A 173 6.76 26.64 -4.23
CA PHE A 173 6.42 26.18 -5.58
C PHE A 173 5.82 27.28 -6.46
N GLY A 174 5.85 28.54 -5.99
CA GLY A 174 5.39 29.70 -6.77
C GLY A 174 3.89 29.63 -7.14
N ALA A 175 3.08 28.99 -6.29
CA ALA A 175 1.65 28.75 -6.51
C ALA A 175 1.32 27.91 -7.77
N ARG A 176 2.28 27.11 -8.27
CA ARG A 176 2.12 26.33 -9.52
C ARG A 176 1.49 24.96 -9.30
N LEU A 177 1.52 24.42 -8.08
CA LEU A 177 0.93 23.10 -7.81
C LEU A 177 -0.58 23.19 -7.77
N ARG A 178 -1.27 22.21 -8.36
CA ARG A 178 -2.74 22.12 -8.27
C ARG A 178 -3.19 21.80 -6.85
N ALA A 179 -4.40 22.22 -6.51
CA ALA A 179 -5.04 21.75 -5.28
C ALA A 179 -5.41 20.27 -5.44
N VAL A 180 -4.88 19.42 -4.56
CA VAL A 180 -5.20 17.98 -4.54
C VAL A 180 -5.96 17.62 -3.27
N PRO A 181 -6.88 16.64 -3.30
CA PRO A 181 -7.42 16.03 -2.11
C PRO A 181 -6.34 15.63 -1.10
N ILE A 182 -6.51 16.06 0.15
CA ILE A 182 -5.67 15.65 1.28
C ILE A 182 -6.52 14.83 2.25
N ARG A 183 -5.99 13.69 2.69
CA ARG A 183 -6.73 12.72 3.51
C ARG A 183 -5.89 12.19 4.65
N LEU A 184 -6.57 11.75 5.71
CA LEU A 184 -5.95 11.02 6.82
C LEU A 184 -6.21 9.53 6.69
N SER A 185 -5.17 8.72 6.92
CA SER A 185 -5.28 7.27 6.97
C SER A 185 -5.05 6.74 8.38
N SER A 186 -6.02 6.00 8.91
CA SER A 186 -5.88 5.24 10.16
C SER A 186 -5.17 3.90 9.98
N ARG A 187 -5.11 3.39 8.74
CA ARG A 187 -4.51 2.08 8.40
C ARG A 187 -3.05 2.17 7.98
N MET A 188 -2.52 3.37 7.77
CA MET A 188 -1.12 3.58 7.40
C MET A 188 -0.21 3.32 8.62
N ARG A 189 0.60 2.25 8.55
CA ARG A 189 1.48 1.81 9.65
C ARG A 189 2.97 1.88 9.31
N THR A 190 3.33 1.70 8.04
CA THR A 190 4.73 1.56 7.58
C THR A 190 5.28 2.81 6.90
N ARG A 191 4.41 3.76 6.55
CA ARG A 191 4.74 5.06 5.93
C ARG A 191 4.09 6.18 6.75
N LEU A 192 4.61 7.39 6.61
CA LEU A 192 4.09 8.58 7.31
C LEU A 192 3.13 9.37 6.41
N GLY A 193 3.40 9.35 5.10
CA GLY A 193 2.54 9.88 4.06
C GLY A 193 2.78 9.16 2.72
N HIS A 194 1.98 9.48 1.72
CA HIS A 194 2.31 9.28 0.31
C HIS A 194 1.49 10.22 -0.59
N TYR A 195 2.11 10.61 -1.70
CA TYR A 195 1.44 11.12 -2.89
C TYR A 195 1.04 9.98 -3.83
N THR A 196 -0.14 10.11 -4.46
CA THR A 196 -0.57 9.28 -5.60
C THR A 196 -0.91 10.20 -6.75
N ALA A 197 -0.32 9.97 -7.93
CA ALA A 197 -0.65 10.69 -9.16
C ALA A 197 -2.05 10.32 -9.66
N ALA A 198 -2.64 11.17 -10.50
CA ALA A 198 -3.91 10.86 -11.13
C ALA A 198 -3.78 9.60 -12.01
N THR A 199 -4.77 8.71 -11.95
CA THR A 199 -4.77 7.51 -12.79
C THR A 199 -5.50 7.77 -14.11
N PRO A 200 -5.10 7.13 -15.22
CA PRO A 200 -5.85 7.19 -16.48
C PRO A 200 -7.31 6.75 -16.34
N THR A 201 -7.60 5.92 -15.34
CA THR A 201 -8.94 5.43 -14.99
C THR A 201 -9.79 6.45 -14.22
N GLY A 202 -9.28 7.67 -14.00
CA GLY A 202 -10.05 8.79 -13.43
C GLY A 202 -9.93 8.97 -11.92
N ASP A 203 -9.03 8.26 -11.23
CA ASP A 203 -8.75 8.59 -9.83
C ASP A 203 -7.95 9.90 -9.80
N PRO A 204 -8.37 10.90 -9.00
CA PRO A 204 -7.64 12.14 -8.89
C PRO A 204 -6.32 11.91 -8.15
N ALA A 205 -5.34 12.77 -8.43
CA ALA A 205 -4.14 12.84 -7.61
C ALA A 205 -4.52 13.13 -6.14
N GLU A 206 -3.87 12.50 -5.17
CA GLU A 206 -4.16 12.69 -3.75
C GLU A 206 -2.90 12.64 -2.88
N ILE A 207 -2.92 13.38 -1.77
CA ILE A 207 -1.96 13.26 -0.69
C ILE A 207 -2.65 12.60 0.51
N VAL A 208 -2.03 11.55 1.05
CA VAL A 208 -2.53 10.85 2.23
C VAL A 208 -1.49 10.90 3.33
N ILE A 209 -1.87 11.39 4.52
CA ILE A 209 -1.02 11.42 5.72
C ILE A 209 -1.53 10.40 6.76
N GLY A 210 -0.63 9.71 7.43
CA GLY A 210 -0.97 8.78 8.50
C GLY A 210 -1.52 9.52 9.72
N ARG A 211 -2.73 9.18 10.16
CA ARG A 211 -3.34 9.76 11.37
C ARG A 211 -2.46 9.53 12.61
N GLU A 212 -1.90 8.33 12.72
CA GLU A 212 -0.99 7.99 13.80
C GLU A 212 0.32 8.79 13.75
N HIS A 213 0.76 9.22 12.55
CA HIS A 213 1.96 10.03 12.43
C HIS A 213 1.79 11.39 13.11
N ILE A 214 0.66 12.07 12.88
CA ILE A 214 0.31 13.34 13.55
C ILE A 214 0.28 13.17 15.07
N ARG A 215 -0.36 12.09 15.55
CA ARG A 215 -0.48 11.83 16.99
C ARG A 215 0.86 11.50 17.66
N ARG A 216 1.67 10.66 17.02
CA ARG A 216 2.90 10.10 17.61
C ARG A 216 4.10 11.05 17.50
N HIS A 217 4.24 11.72 16.36
CA HIS A 217 5.42 12.52 16.03
C HIS A 217 5.16 14.03 16.14
N GLY A 218 3.89 14.44 16.16
CA GLY A 218 3.49 15.83 16.30
C GLY A 218 3.22 16.51 14.97
N TRP A 219 2.71 17.73 15.08
CA TRP A 219 2.20 18.50 13.94
C TRP A 219 3.31 18.96 12.99
N GLU A 220 4.41 19.47 13.52
CA GLU A 220 5.56 19.96 12.72
C GLU A 220 6.13 18.86 11.81
N GLU A 221 6.28 17.64 12.32
CA GLU A 221 6.78 16.50 11.54
C GLU A 221 5.77 16.05 10.48
N ALA A 222 4.48 16.20 10.76
CA ALA A 222 3.43 15.96 9.76
C ALA A 222 3.45 17.00 8.64
N LEU A 223 3.75 18.26 8.96
CA LEU A 223 3.95 19.31 7.96
C LEU A 223 5.21 19.10 7.12
N HIS A 224 6.30 18.63 7.74
CA HIS A 224 7.50 18.22 7.01
C HIS A 224 7.19 17.05 6.05
N THR A 225 6.39 16.08 6.49
CA THR A 225 5.91 14.99 5.62
C THR A 225 5.00 15.52 4.51
N LEU A 226 4.07 16.44 4.80
CA LEU A 226 3.24 17.09 3.77
C LEU A 226 4.11 17.75 2.70
N LEU A 227 5.12 18.52 3.10
CA LEU A 227 6.03 19.18 2.17
C LEU A 227 6.83 18.16 1.34
N HIS A 228 7.21 17.02 1.91
CA HIS A 228 7.79 15.89 1.18
C HIS A 228 6.86 15.35 0.11
N GLU A 229 5.59 15.09 0.45
CA GLU A 229 4.61 14.63 -0.54
C GLU A 229 4.33 15.68 -1.62
N MET A 230 4.41 16.98 -1.30
CA MET A 230 4.31 18.05 -2.29
C MET A 230 5.50 18.10 -3.25
N VAL A 231 6.70 17.67 -2.86
CA VAL A 231 7.82 17.51 -3.80
C VAL A 231 7.53 16.37 -4.79
N HIS A 232 6.89 15.29 -4.35
CA HIS A 232 6.41 14.25 -5.27
C HIS A 232 5.30 14.75 -6.18
N GLN A 233 4.36 15.55 -5.67
CA GLN A 233 3.37 16.24 -6.51
C GLN A 233 4.05 17.13 -7.55
N TRP A 234 5.07 17.90 -7.16
CA TRP A 234 5.82 18.75 -8.09
C TRP A 234 6.51 17.93 -9.18
N GLN A 235 7.09 16.76 -8.85
CA GLN A 235 7.66 15.87 -9.88
C GLN A 235 6.60 15.46 -10.89
N ASP A 236 5.44 14.98 -10.41
CA ASP A 236 4.32 14.56 -11.25
C ASP A 236 3.84 15.70 -12.17
N GLU A 237 3.54 16.86 -11.61
CA GLU A 237 3.01 18.00 -12.37
C GLU A 237 4.04 18.66 -13.30
N ALA A 238 5.33 18.52 -13.02
CA ALA A 238 6.42 18.97 -13.90
C ALA A 238 6.85 17.91 -14.94
N GLY A 239 6.21 16.73 -14.97
CA GLY A 239 6.54 15.65 -15.91
C GLY A 239 7.83 14.91 -15.59
N HIS A 240 8.29 14.94 -14.34
CA HIS A 240 9.44 14.18 -13.86
C HIS A 240 9.04 12.80 -13.34
N ALA A 241 9.98 11.86 -13.35
CA ALA A 241 9.78 10.57 -12.69
C ALA A 241 9.55 10.77 -11.17
N ILE A 242 8.54 10.09 -10.62
CA ILE A 242 8.20 10.14 -9.20
C ILE A 242 9.09 9.13 -8.45
N ASP A 243 10.23 9.61 -7.99
CA ASP A 243 11.22 8.86 -7.21
C ASP A 243 12.02 9.78 -6.29
N HIS A 244 12.93 9.23 -5.49
CA HIS A 244 13.88 9.99 -4.65
C HIS A 244 15.22 10.27 -5.35
N GLY A 245 15.21 10.40 -6.68
CA GLY A 245 16.36 10.61 -7.56
C GLY A 245 16.99 12.00 -7.44
N ALA A 246 17.89 12.35 -8.36
CA ALA A 246 18.62 13.61 -8.31
C ALA A 246 17.70 14.84 -8.32
N THR A 247 16.65 14.79 -9.15
CA THR A 247 15.62 15.85 -9.26
C THR A 247 14.89 16.07 -7.94
N PHE A 248 14.44 14.98 -7.29
CA PHE A 248 13.84 15.05 -5.96
C PHE A 248 14.80 15.64 -4.95
N ARG A 249 16.04 15.13 -4.87
CA ARG A 249 17.03 15.58 -3.89
C ARG A 249 17.41 17.04 -4.07
N LYS A 250 17.38 17.56 -5.31
CA LYS A 250 17.57 18.99 -5.57
C LYS A 250 16.41 19.79 -5.00
N LYS A 251 15.17 19.47 -5.39
CA LYS A 251 13.99 20.21 -4.91
C LYS A 251 13.79 20.09 -3.40
N ALA A 252 14.02 18.92 -2.82
CA ALA A 252 13.97 18.68 -1.38
C ALA A 252 14.90 19.63 -0.61
N ARG A 253 16.14 19.82 -1.09
CA ARG A 253 17.07 20.79 -0.48
C ARG A 253 16.60 22.22 -0.64
N GLU A 254 16.08 22.60 -1.81
CA GLU A 254 15.54 23.95 -2.06
C GLU A 254 14.39 24.29 -1.11
N VAL A 255 13.53 23.32 -0.78
CA VAL A 255 12.38 23.53 0.12
C VAL A 255 12.70 23.21 1.59
N GLY A 256 13.96 22.90 1.92
CA GLY A 256 14.42 22.69 3.29
C GLY A 256 14.01 21.36 3.93
N ILE A 257 13.70 20.32 3.14
CA ILE A 257 13.35 18.99 3.65
C ILE A 257 14.45 17.96 3.43
N THR A 258 14.51 16.95 4.32
CA THR A 258 15.45 15.83 4.13
C THR A 258 15.01 14.96 2.95
N PRO A 259 15.90 14.59 2.01
CA PRO A 259 15.50 13.85 0.81
C PRO A 259 15.14 12.38 1.03
N SER A 260 15.33 11.86 2.24
CA SER A 260 15.07 10.45 2.56
C SER A 260 13.60 10.25 2.92
N ALA A 261 12.97 9.23 2.32
CA ALA A 261 11.64 8.74 2.70
C ALA A 261 11.59 8.19 4.14
N ARG A 262 12.74 7.98 4.78
CA ARG A 262 12.88 7.54 6.17
C ARG A 262 13.72 8.54 6.94
N ARG A 263 13.07 9.53 7.55
CA ARG A 263 13.67 10.30 8.63
C ARG A 263 13.39 9.56 9.93
N HIS A 264 14.43 9.28 10.71
CA HIS A 264 14.24 8.79 12.07
C HIS A 264 13.69 9.93 12.92
N VAL A 265 12.38 9.92 13.14
CA VAL A 265 11.70 10.89 13.99
C VAL A 265 11.46 10.26 15.36
N LEU A 266 12.08 10.83 16.39
CA LEU A 266 11.86 10.38 17.76
C LEU A 266 10.40 10.68 18.17
N PRO A 267 9.69 9.73 18.82
CA PRO A 267 8.34 9.97 19.31
C PRO A 267 8.29 11.17 20.26
N ARG A 268 7.19 11.94 20.20
CA ARG A 268 7.00 13.16 21.01
C ARG A 268 7.20 12.93 22.52
N ARG A 269 6.89 11.74 23.04
CA ARG A 269 7.09 11.36 24.46
C ARG A 269 8.56 11.29 24.88
N GLN A 270 9.50 11.16 23.94
CA GLN A 270 10.93 11.01 24.22
C GLN A 270 11.71 12.34 24.13
N ARG A 271 11.02 13.49 23.90
CA ARG A 271 11.64 14.83 23.77
C ARG A 271 11.65 15.65 25.09
N ALA A 272 11.44 15.06 26.27
CA ALA A 272 11.24 15.82 27.51
C ALA A 272 12.52 16.04 28.36
N ALA A 273 13.07 17.27 28.32
CA ALA A 273 13.69 18.08 29.40
C ALA A 273 13.93 19.55 28.89
N PRO A 274 13.77 20.64 29.69
CA PRO A 274 14.03 22.04 29.26
C PRO A 274 15.28 22.70 29.97
N PRO A 275 15.68 23.98 29.70
CA PRO A 275 16.42 24.57 28.55
C PRO A 275 17.77 25.27 28.95
N PRO A 276 18.50 26.02 28.06
CA PRO A 276 18.34 27.49 28.06
C PRO A 276 18.35 28.16 26.65
N ALA A 277 18.23 29.49 26.68
CA ALA A 277 17.78 30.41 25.63
C ALA A 277 18.66 30.60 24.37
N ALA A 278 18.01 31.19 23.36
CA ALA A 278 18.50 31.86 22.15
C ALA A 278 18.92 30.98 20.94
N ALA A 279 18.02 30.88 19.95
CA ALA A 279 18.22 31.42 18.59
C ALA A 279 17.14 30.90 17.61
N ALA A 280 16.38 31.85 17.03
CA ALA A 280 15.80 31.86 15.67
C ALA A 280 14.71 30.78 15.34
N ILE A 281 13.55 31.04 14.73
CA ILE A 281 13.06 32.09 13.82
C ILE A 281 11.55 32.27 14.06
N GLY A 282 11.08 33.52 13.90
CA GLY A 282 9.88 34.08 14.47
C GLY A 282 8.54 33.58 13.94
N LEU A 283 7.61 33.46 14.89
CA LEU A 283 6.17 33.30 14.71
C LEU A 283 5.52 34.65 15.08
N ARG A 284 5.32 35.55 14.12
CA ARG A 284 4.38 36.69 14.22
C ARG A 284 3.91 37.12 12.82
N ALA A 285 2.77 36.59 12.39
CA ALA A 285 1.89 37.20 11.39
C ALA A 285 0.57 36.40 11.35
N ALA A 286 -0.27 36.59 12.36
CA ALA A 286 -1.70 36.26 12.33
C ALA A 286 -2.36 36.79 13.62
N ARG A 287 -2.44 38.11 13.74
CA ARG A 287 -3.38 38.84 14.59
C ARG A 287 -3.42 40.28 14.07
N GLU A 288 -4.62 40.86 14.08
CA GLU A 288 -5.03 42.21 13.65
C GLU A 288 -5.51 42.30 12.20
N GLU A 289 -6.77 41.90 11.98
CA GLU A 289 -7.84 42.89 11.79
C GLU A 289 -8.41 43.26 13.17
#